data_AF-A0A933FHM3-F1
#
_entry.id   AF-A0A933FHM3-F1
#
_cell.length_a   1.000
_cell.length_b   1.000
_cell.length_c   1.000
_cell.angle_alpha   90.00
_cell.angle_beta   90.00
_cell.angle_gamma   90.00
#
_symmetry.space_group_name_H-M   'P 1'
#
loop_
_entity.id
_entity.type
_entity.pdbx_description
1 polymer ?
#
loop_
_entity_poly.entity_id
_entity_poly.type
_entity_poly.pdbx_seq_one_letter_code
_entity_poly.pdbx_strand_id
1 'polypeptide(L)'
;MLRPQVFAVSLDRSSPDSRAVGIGLIASEKQAIDRVLAALAERGLPYSSPADRYWNARGGSYSDGGAFHFTLGETGPLRVADKFGRPLVMAGTDPTLELARRESRKELEAALARAERIARAADAALPEPKEGPESLLGVEASGFAVQGAGSVSSLLVEAYAKGWRRFSVFGLMGHRFLGCGLGPGSRARIDCHGPAGDYLGSGLDGGSIRVFDNAQDQVGQILKSGRLVIYGDVGQTFLYGAKGGECFVLGNAAGRPLINAVGRPRVVINGTCLDYLAESFMAGDPLRGGGFAIVNGVRYAGEGRLEELETPYPGGNLFSLASGGAIYFRDPARRIGEDQLNGGRLAGLEPADWDLIRPYLEENERLFGVALASLLSFNGRPLPPAAAYIKIVPTKLKALTVAHD
;
A
#
# COMPACT_ATOMS: atom_id res chain seq x y z
N MET A 1 -7.30 2.73 -20.57
CA MET A 1 -7.49 2.36 -19.14
C MET A 1 -8.10 3.58 -18.47
N LEU A 2 -9.35 3.52 -18.02
CA LEU A 2 -9.96 4.61 -17.26
C LEU A 2 -9.14 4.77 -15.99
N ARG A 3 -8.56 5.96 -15.78
CA ARG A 3 -7.77 6.21 -14.57
C ARG A 3 -8.67 6.04 -13.35
N PRO A 4 -8.20 5.38 -12.29
CA PRO A 4 -8.96 5.27 -11.06
C PRO A 4 -9.39 6.66 -10.57
N GLN A 5 -10.59 6.76 -10.02
CA GLN A 5 -11.03 8.00 -9.39
C GLN A 5 -10.72 7.90 -7.90
N VAL A 6 -10.06 8.91 -7.35
CA VAL A 6 -9.90 9.10 -5.92
C VAL A 6 -11.01 10.02 -5.46
N PHE A 7 -11.81 9.54 -4.53
CA PHE A 7 -12.81 10.33 -3.82
C PHE A 7 -12.20 10.76 -2.50
N ALA A 8 -12.40 12.01 -2.13
CA ALA A 8 -11.94 12.52 -0.85
C ALA A 8 -12.93 13.51 -0.28
N VAL A 9 -12.90 13.64 1.04
CA VAL A 9 -13.70 14.62 1.76
C VAL A 9 -12.87 15.28 2.84
N SER A 10 -13.10 16.58 3.02
CA SER A 10 -12.59 17.35 4.14
C SER A 10 -13.75 17.82 4.98
N LEU A 11 -13.61 17.64 6.29
CA LEU A 11 -14.52 18.17 7.28
C LEU A 11 -14.42 19.69 7.31
N ASP A 12 -15.54 20.35 7.55
CA ASP A 12 -15.57 21.80 7.78
C ASP A 12 -15.12 22.09 9.21
N ARG A 13 -13.90 22.62 9.38
CA ARG A 13 -13.37 22.92 10.71
C ARG A 13 -13.98 24.18 11.34
N SER A 14 -14.79 24.95 10.60
CA SER A 14 -15.57 26.06 11.14
C SER A 14 -16.94 25.62 11.69
N SER A 15 -17.40 24.42 11.31
CA SER A 15 -18.67 23.87 11.76
C SER A 15 -18.60 23.44 13.25
N PRO A 16 -19.64 23.73 14.06
CA PRO A 16 -19.75 23.17 15.41
C PRO A 16 -19.99 21.66 15.40
N ASP A 17 -20.53 21.12 14.29
CA ASP A 17 -20.58 19.69 14.05
C ASP A 17 -19.26 19.23 13.43
N SER A 18 -18.44 18.59 14.26
CA SER A 18 -17.16 17.96 13.86
C SER A 18 -17.28 16.88 12.78
N ARG A 19 -18.49 16.47 12.43
CA ARG A 19 -18.79 15.48 11.39
C ARG A 19 -19.26 16.11 10.08
N ALA A 20 -19.49 17.42 10.06
CA ALA A 20 -19.97 18.13 8.89
C ALA A 20 -18.91 18.08 7.78
N VAL A 21 -19.30 17.51 6.64
CA VAL A 21 -18.47 17.52 5.45
C VAL A 21 -18.60 18.88 4.78
N GLY A 22 -17.48 19.59 4.68
CA GLY A 22 -17.42 20.91 4.05
C GLY A 22 -17.19 20.84 2.55
N ILE A 23 -16.32 19.94 2.10
CA ILE A 23 -15.99 19.78 0.68
C ILE A 23 -15.73 18.31 0.35
N GLY A 24 -16.22 17.89 -0.82
CA GLY A 24 -15.93 16.61 -1.45
C GLY A 24 -15.22 16.83 -2.78
N LEU A 25 -14.16 16.08 -3.03
CA LEU A 25 -13.33 16.22 -4.22
C LEU A 25 -13.20 14.86 -4.91
N ILE A 26 -13.24 14.87 -6.24
CA ILE A 26 -13.01 13.71 -7.09
C ILE A 26 -11.92 14.08 -8.07
N ALA A 27 -10.85 13.30 -8.10
CA ALA A 27 -9.75 13.49 -9.06
C ALA A 27 -9.23 12.14 -9.52
N SER A 28 -8.38 12.12 -10.55
CA SER A 28 -7.72 10.87 -10.95
C SER A 28 -6.72 10.37 -9.90
N GLU A 29 -6.22 11.25 -9.02
CA GLU A 29 -5.11 10.94 -8.13
C GLU A 29 -5.18 11.74 -6.82
N LYS A 30 -4.71 11.14 -5.72
CA LYS A 30 -4.72 11.75 -4.37
C LYS A 30 -3.97 13.08 -4.33
N GLN A 31 -2.79 13.17 -4.93
CA GLN A 31 -1.97 14.39 -4.90
C GLN A 31 -2.64 15.61 -5.56
N ALA A 32 -3.54 15.41 -6.53
CA ALA A 32 -4.30 16.49 -7.13
C ALA A 32 -5.28 17.10 -6.12
N ILE A 33 -5.97 16.22 -5.37
CA ILE A 33 -6.84 16.61 -4.26
C ILE A 33 -6.03 17.31 -3.17
N ASP A 34 -4.89 16.75 -2.77
CA ASP A 34 -4.04 17.28 -1.70
C ASP A 34 -3.59 18.72 -2.03
N ARG A 35 -3.29 19.00 -3.31
CA ARG A 35 -2.92 20.35 -3.77
C ARG A 35 -4.08 21.33 -3.80
N VAL A 36 -5.27 20.90 -4.24
CA VAL A 36 -6.46 21.74 -4.15
C VAL A 36 -6.70 22.14 -2.70
N LEU A 37 -6.69 21.17 -1.78
CA LEU A 37 -6.90 21.43 -0.35
C LEU A 37 -5.81 22.32 0.25
N ALA A 38 -4.54 22.12 -0.14
CA ALA A 38 -3.44 22.99 0.30
C ALA A 38 -3.66 24.44 -0.17
N ALA A 39 -4.03 24.64 -1.44
CA ALA A 39 -4.31 25.97 -1.98
C ALA A 39 -5.54 26.64 -1.33
N LEU A 40 -6.55 25.86 -0.94
CA LEU A 40 -7.69 26.38 -0.18
C LEU A 40 -7.29 26.79 1.24
N ALA A 41 -6.48 25.97 1.92
CA ALA A 41 -5.96 26.26 3.26
C ALA A 41 -5.05 27.50 3.27
N GLU A 42 -4.18 27.64 2.26
CA GLU A 42 -3.33 28.83 2.05
C GLU A 42 -4.13 30.12 1.88
N ARG A 43 -5.39 30.02 1.40
CA ARG A 43 -6.35 31.15 1.30
C ARG A 43 -7.15 31.38 2.57
N GLY A 44 -6.86 30.66 3.66
CA GLY A 44 -7.54 30.77 4.94
C GLY A 44 -8.89 30.07 5.03
N LEU A 45 -9.23 29.19 4.09
CA LEU A 45 -10.46 28.39 4.16
C LEU A 45 -10.31 27.25 5.20
N PRO A 46 -11.40 26.80 5.84
CA PRO A 46 -11.37 25.92 7.01
C PRO A 46 -11.15 24.43 6.66
N TYR A 47 -10.29 24.15 5.68
CA TYR A 47 -10.01 22.80 5.19
C TYR A 47 -8.55 22.41 5.48
N SER A 48 -8.31 21.14 5.78
CA SER A 48 -6.95 20.63 5.99
C SER A 48 -6.40 19.97 4.72
N SER A 49 -5.08 20.04 4.54
CA SER A 49 -4.36 19.18 3.59
C SER A 49 -3.38 18.28 4.35
N PRO A 50 -3.36 16.95 4.07
CA PRO A 50 -4.29 16.24 3.20
C PRO A 50 -5.72 16.16 3.77
N ALA A 51 -6.69 15.74 2.96
CA ALA A 51 -8.09 15.50 3.31
C ALA A 51 -8.25 14.57 4.52
N ASP A 52 -9.43 14.58 5.12
CA ASP A 52 -9.75 13.74 6.27
C ASP A 52 -9.94 12.28 5.86
N ARG A 53 -10.55 12.01 4.70
CA ARG A 53 -10.68 10.65 4.15
C ARG A 53 -10.46 10.61 2.65
N TYR A 54 -10.00 9.43 2.22
CA TYR A 54 -9.80 9.07 0.82
C TYR A 54 -10.40 7.71 0.56
N TRP A 55 -10.91 7.53 -0.65
CA TRP A 55 -11.30 6.23 -1.18
C TRP A 55 -10.84 6.10 -2.61
N ASN A 56 -10.24 4.95 -2.92
CA ASN A 56 -9.67 4.66 -4.22
C ASN A 56 -10.67 3.84 -5.05
N ALA A 57 -11.37 4.48 -5.99
CA ALA A 57 -12.27 3.82 -6.94
C ALA A 57 -11.48 3.12 -8.04
N ARG A 58 -11.01 1.90 -7.77
CA ARG A 58 -10.13 1.15 -8.68
C ARG A 58 -10.71 -0.19 -9.13
N GLY A 59 -11.97 -0.23 -9.54
CA GLY A 59 -12.56 -1.42 -10.18
C GLY A 59 -13.62 -2.14 -9.35
N GLY A 60 -14.81 -1.55 -9.30
CA GLY A 60 -16.04 -2.34 -9.20
C GLY A 60 -16.47 -2.93 -7.86
N SER A 61 -15.64 -2.97 -6.80
CA SER A 61 -15.99 -3.55 -5.49
C SER A 61 -17.43 -3.21 -5.06
N TYR A 62 -18.21 -4.20 -4.64
CA TYR A 62 -19.63 -4.09 -4.32
C TYR A 62 -19.91 -3.89 -2.81
N SER A 63 -18.91 -3.68 -1.96
CA SER A 63 -19.13 -3.49 -0.51
C SER A 63 -18.53 -2.22 0.07
N ASP A 64 -17.55 -1.61 -0.60
CA ASP A 64 -16.99 -0.28 -0.26
C ASP A 64 -16.86 0.61 -1.50
N GLY A 65 -17.50 0.17 -2.59
CA GLY A 65 -17.13 0.43 -3.97
C GLY A 65 -16.68 1.83 -4.21
N GLY A 66 -15.37 2.02 -4.40
CA GLY A 66 -14.68 3.31 -4.24
C GLY A 66 -15.26 4.53 -4.98
N ALA A 67 -16.34 4.41 -5.74
CA ALA A 67 -17.25 5.47 -6.13
C ALA A 67 -18.22 5.89 -5.01
N PHE A 68 -18.30 7.19 -4.76
CA PHE A 68 -19.21 7.79 -3.78
C PHE A 68 -20.13 8.82 -4.45
N HIS A 69 -21.32 8.98 -3.90
CA HIS A 69 -22.22 10.06 -4.29
C HIS A 69 -22.02 11.24 -3.34
N PHE A 70 -21.75 12.41 -3.93
CA PHE A 70 -21.70 13.69 -3.24
C PHE A 70 -22.98 14.45 -3.60
N THR A 71 -23.82 14.71 -2.60
CA THR A 71 -25.11 15.38 -2.78
C THR A 71 -25.12 16.70 -2.03
N LEU A 72 -25.29 17.79 -2.77
CA LEU A 72 -25.52 19.13 -2.23
C LEU A 72 -27.04 19.36 -2.11
N GLY A 73 -27.51 19.65 -0.90
CA GLY A 73 -28.88 20.14 -0.70
C GLY A 73 -28.97 21.65 -0.93
N GLU A 74 -30.18 22.19 -1.11
CA GLU A 74 -30.38 23.63 -1.34
C GLU A 74 -29.84 24.53 -0.21
N THR A 75 -29.86 24.04 1.03
CA THR A 75 -29.44 24.79 2.23
C THR A 75 -28.73 23.93 3.30
N GLY A 76 -28.17 22.78 2.92
CA GLY A 76 -27.60 21.79 3.86
C GLY A 76 -26.14 21.39 3.58
N PRO A 77 -25.48 20.72 4.55
CA PRO A 77 -24.10 20.26 4.40
C PRO A 77 -23.98 19.20 3.29
N LEU A 78 -22.77 19.02 2.77
CA LEU A 78 -22.52 17.99 1.77
C LEU A 78 -22.83 16.61 2.35
N ARG A 79 -23.73 15.87 1.68
CA ARG A 79 -24.04 14.48 2.05
C ARG A 79 -23.20 13.55 1.21
N VAL A 80 -22.67 12.52 1.86
CA VAL A 80 -21.82 11.50 1.23
C VAL A 80 -22.48 10.16 1.42
N ALA A 81 -22.67 9.42 0.33
CA ALA A 81 -23.17 8.05 0.36
C ALA A 81 -22.26 7.15 -0.47
N ASP A 82 -22.19 5.87 -0.11
CA ASP A 82 -21.56 4.87 -0.97
C ASP A 82 -22.38 4.69 -2.27
N LYS A 83 -21.85 3.95 -3.23
CA LYS A 83 -22.56 3.67 -4.50
C LYS A 83 -23.92 2.96 -4.36
N PHE A 84 -24.27 2.47 -3.16
CA PHE A 84 -25.56 1.85 -2.86
C PHE A 84 -26.53 2.79 -2.15
N GLY A 85 -26.14 4.05 -1.96
CA GLY A 85 -26.94 5.06 -1.28
C GLY A 85 -26.90 4.94 0.24
N ARG A 86 -26.02 4.11 0.83
CA ARG A 86 -25.85 4.05 2.29
C ARG A 86 -25.09 5.31 2.74
N PRO A 87 -25.65 6.13 3.64
CA PRO A 87 -24.98 7.34 4.10
C PRO A 87 -23.68 7.01 4.85
N LEU A 88 -22.61 7.74 4.56
CA LEU A 88 -21.39 7.68 5.37
C LEU A 88 -21.46 8.70 6.50
N VAL A 89 -21.31 8.19 7.72
CA VAL A 89 -21.10 9.02 8.90
C VAL A 89 -19.60 9.21 9.10
N MET A 90 -19.18 10.46 9.03
CA MET A 90 -17.78 10.84 9.10
C MET A 90 -17.42 11.15 10.55
N ALA A 91 -16.47 10.41 11.11
CA ALA A 91 -15.87 10.71 12.41
C ALA A 91 -14.39 10.94 12.17
N GLY A 92 -13.98 12.21 12.14
CA GLY A 92 -12.58 12.62 12.03
C GLY A 92 -11.84 12.14 10.78
N THR A 93 -10.52 12.29 10.83
CA THR A 93 -9.58 11.77 9.83
C THR A 93 -9.51 10.24 9.92
N ASP A 94 -9.22 9.59 8.81
CA ASP A 94 -8.97 8.15 8.77
C ASP A 94 -7.83 7.75 9.75
N PRO A 95 -8.06 6.82 10.70
CA PRO A 95 -7.05 6.45 11.70
C PRO A 95 -5.77 5.83 11.13
N THR A 96 -5.88 5.14 9.98
CA THR A 96 -4.71 4.57 9.29
C THR A 96 -3.87 5.70 8.69
N LEU A 97 -4.53 6.70 8.10
CA LEU A 97 -3.86 7.91 7.61
C LEU A 97 -3.22 8.72 8.75
N GLU A 98 -3.89 8.84 9.90
CA GLU A 98 -3.32 9.49 11.08
C GLU A 98 -2.05 8.77 11.59
N LEU A 99 -2.08 7.44 11.64
CA LEU A 99 -0.91 6.61 11.97
C LEU A 99 0.24 6.88 10.99
N ALA A 100 -0.01 6.82 9.69
CA ALA A 100 0.99 7.11 8.66
C ALA A 100 1.60 8.51 8.83
N ARG A 101 0.77 9.54 9.07
CA ARG A 101 1.22 10.92 9.30
C ARG A 101 2.07 11.07 10.56
N ARG A 102 1.68 10.40 11.65
CA ARG A 102 2.42 10.44 12.92
C ARG A 102 3.80 9.81 12.76
N GLU A 103 3.88 8.62 12.19
CA GLU A 103 5.17 7.95 11.94
C GLU A 103 6.02 8.74 10.93
N SER A 104 5.41 9.30 9.87
CA SER A 104 6.09 10.18 8.92
C SER A 104 6.75 11.37 9.60
N ARG A 105 6.01 12.07 10.47
CA ARG A 105 6.52 13.26 11.17
C ARG A 105 7.69 12.92 12.07
N LYS A 106 7.54 11.86 12.87
CA LYS A 106 8.58 11.37 13.78
C LYS A 106 9.86 11.00 13.04
N GLU A 107 9.74 10.21 11.98
CA GLU A 107 10.89 9.75 11.19
C GLU A 107 11.53 10.92 10.40
N LEU A 108 10.72 11.83 9.86
CA LEU A 108 11.21 13.00 9.12
C LEU A 108 11.96 13.97 10.04
N GLU A 109 11.43 14.26 11.23
CA GLU A 109 12.09 15.13 12.21
C GLU A 109 13.46 14.57 12.61
N ALA A 110 13.53 13.26 12.91
CA ALA A 110 14.77 12.59 13.21
C ALA A 110 15.75 12.59 12.02
N ALA A 111 15.24 12.41 10.80
CA ALA A 111 16.04 12.43 9.58
C ALA A 111 16.61 13.82 9.29
N LEU A 112 15.80 14.88 9.38
CA LEU A 112 16.24 16.26 9.16
C LEU A 112 17.28 16.71 10.19
N ALA A 113 17.17 16.25 11.43
CA ALA A 113 18.17 16.52 12.47
C ALA A 113 19.53 15.85 12.20
N ARG A 114 19.55 14.75 11.43
CA ARG A 114 20.76 13.94 11.15
C ARG A 114 21.28 14.09 9.73
N ALA A 115 20.49 14.64 8.82
CA ALA A 115 20.85 14.77 7.43
C ALA A 115 22.11 15.62 7.28
N GLU A 116 23.13 15.07 6.63
CA GLU A 116 24.37 15.80 6.36
C GLU A 116 24.14 16.96 5.39
N ARG A 117 23.17 16.78 4.50
CA ARG A 117 22.75 17.74 3.48
C ARG A 117 21.27 17.56 3.18
N ILE A 118 20.62 18.67 2.82
CA ILE A 118 19.30 18.69 2.18
C ILE A 118 19.50 19.11 0.73
N ALA A 119 19.22 18.22 -0.21
CA ALA A 119 19.25 18.50 -1.64
C ALA A 119 17.92 19.10 -2.12
N ARG A 120 18.03 20.09 -3.02
CA ARG A 120 16.91 20.81 -3.65
C ARG A 120 17.09 20.89 -5.16
N ALA A 121 16.00 21.14 -5.89
CA ALA A 121 16.04 21.19 -7.35
C ALA A 121 16.94 22.30 -7.91
N ALA A 122 17.13 23.38 -7.15
CA ALA A 122 18.00 24.49 -7.52
C ALA A 122 19.49 24.24 -7.23
N ASP A 123 19.85 23.13 -6.56
CA ASP A 123 21.24 22.83 -6.28
C ASP A 123 21.99 22.45 -7.56
N ALA A 124 23.13 23.10 -7.80
CA ALA A 124 23.91 22.91 -9.03
C ALA A 124 24.66 21.57 -9.10
N ALA A 125 25.02 20.98 -7.95
CA ALA A 125 25.71 19.70 -7.87
C ALA A 125 25.51 19.04 -6.49
N LEU A 126 25.46 17.70 -6.46
CA LEU A 126 25.47 16.95 -5.21
C LEU A 126 26.90 16.67 -4.72
N PRO A 127 27.21 16.99 -3.45
CA PRO A 127 28.48 16.59 -2.85
C PRO A 127 28.53 15.08 -2.59
N GLU A 128 29.75 14.59 -2.37
CA GLU A 128 29.98 13.24 -1.82
C GLU A 128 29.58 13.19 -0.32
N PRO A 129 29.16 12.02 0.19
CA PRO A 129 28.86 11.84 1.62
C PRO A 129 30.11 12.03 2.49
N LYS A 130 29.93 12.57 3.71
CA LYS A 130 31.05 12.80 4.65
C LYS A 130 31.47 11.53 5.38
N GLU A 131 30.51 10.68 5.72
CA GLU A 131 30.73 9.44 6.45
C GLU A 131 30.44 8.22 5.55
N GLY A 132 30.71 7.01 6.05
CA GLY A 132 30.52 5.77 5.29
C GLY A 132 29.03 5.45 5.03
N PRO A 133 28.62 4.17 4.98
CA PRO A 133 27.28 3.77 4.55
C PRO A 133 26.10 4.26 5.42
N GLU A 134 26.38 5.00 6.50
CA GLU A 134 25.41 5.60 7.41
C GLU A 134 25.00 7.02 7.01
N SER A 135 25.73 7.68 6.11
CA SER A 135 25.44 9.04 5.64
C SER A 135 24.03 9.17 5.08
N LEU A 136 23.31 10.16 5.62
CA LEU A 136 21.92 10.44 5.29
C LEU A 136 21.80 11.71 4.45
N LEU A 137 21.24 11.55 3.25
CA LEU A 137 20.83 12.67 2.41
C LEU A 137 19.34 12.97 2.65
N GLY A 138 19.05 14.17 3.14
CA GLY A 138 17.71 14.74 3.04
C GLY A 138 17.46 15.23 1.62
N VAL A 139 16.26 15.03 1.09
CA VAL A 139 15.89 15.52 -0.25
C VAL A 139 14.52 16.18 -0.19
N GLU A 140 14.48 17.49 -0.44
CA GLU A 140 13.24 18.23 -0.63
C GLU A 140 12.80 18.05 -2.08
N ALA A 141 11.86 17.13 -2.29
CA ALA A 141 11.38 16.78 -3.62
C ALA A 141 10.54 17.90 -4.26
N SER A 142 10.01 18.83 -3.47
CA SER A 142 9.27 19.98 -4.01
C SER A 142 10.17 20.84 -4.90
N GLY A 143 9.81 20.94 -6.17
CA GLY A 143 10.56 21.66 -7.20
C GLY A 143 11.26 20.76 -8.23
N PHE A 144 11.42 19.46 -7.93
CA PHE A 144 11.88 18.49 -8.92
C PHE A 144 10.74 18.13 -9.89
N ALA A 145 11.11 17.72 -11.11
CA ALA A 145 10.14 17.16 -12.03
C ALA A 145 9.59 15.82 -11.48
N VAL A 146 8.30 15.55 -11.69
CA VAL A 146 7.67 14.30 -11.24
C VAL A 146 8.28 13.04 -11.88
N GLN A 147 8.93 13.18 -13.04
CA GLN A 147 9.63 12.13 -13.78
C GLN A 147 10.67 12.72 -14.75
N GLY A 148 11.53 11.88 -15.30
CA GLY A 148 12.54 12.27 -16.30
C GLY A 148 13.87 12.71 -15.68
N ALA A 149 14.75 13.29 -16.51
CA ALA A 149 16.13 13.59 -16.11
C ALA A 149 16.22 14.55 -14.91
N GLY A 150 15.36 15.57 -14.84
CA GLY A 150 15.29 16.53 -13.72
C GLY A 150 14.45 16.06 -12.53
N SER A 151 14.23 14.75 -12.39
CA SER A 151 13.43 14.21 -11.29
C SER A 151 14.25 13.85 -10.07
N VAL A 152 13.56 13.80 -8.92
CA VAL A 152 14.16 13.29 -7.68
C VAL A 152 14.68 11.86 -7.83
N SER A 153 14.05 11.02 -8.65
CA SER A 153 14.49 9.64 -8.88
C SER A 153 15.86 9.58 -9.57
N SER A 154 16.09 10.45 -10.55
CA SER A 154 17.40 10.60 -11.21
C SER A 154 18.47 11.09 -10.22
N LEU A 155 18.11 12.05 -9.35
CA LEU A 155 18.98 12.54 -8.29
C LEU A 155 19.41 11.42 -7.34
N LEU A 156 18.47 10.55 -6.93
CA LEU A 156 18.78 9.43 -6.03
C LEU A 156 19.76 8.44 -6.65
N VAL A 157 19.66 8.20 -7.97
CA VAL A 157 20.62 7.35 -8.70
C VAL A 157 22.01 7.99 -8.72
N GLU A 158 22.10 9.29 -9.03
CA GLU A 158 23.37 10.02 -9.00
C GLU A 158 23.99 10.02 -7.60
N ALA A 159 23.19 10.31 -6.58
CA ALA A 159 23.63 10.30 -5.19
C ALA A 159 24.11 8.90 -4.78
N TYR A 160 23.39 7.85 -5.18
CA TYR A 160 23.81 6.48 -4.91
C TYR A 160 25.14 6.14 -5.58
N ALA A 161 25.35 6.57 -6.82
CA ALA A 161 26.64 6.42 -7.51
C ALA A 161 27.80 7.14 -6.79
N LYS A 162 27.52 8.29 -6.16
CA LYS A 162 28.47 9.06 -5.34
C LYS A 162 28.71 8.47 -3.94
N GLY A 163 28.06 7.36 -3.58
CA GLY A 163 28.29 6.68 -2.30
C GLY A 163 27.18 6.84 -1.28
N TRP A 164 26.17 7.69 -1.52
CA TRP A 164 25.02 7.81 -0.61
C TRP A 164 24.26 6.49 -0.53
N ARG A 165 23.85 6.09 0.68
CA ARG A 165 23.08 4.86 0.89
C ARG A 165 21.76 5.08 1.60
N ARG A 166 21.57 6.22 2.28
CA ARG A 166 20.34 6.54 3.00
C ARG A 166 19.75 7.85 2.52
N PHE A 167 18.45 7.84 2.29
CA PHE A 167 17.72 8.95 1.71
C PHE A 167 16.44 9.19 2.50
N SER A 168 16.21 10.43 2.89
CA SER A 168 14.95 10.89 3.48
C SER A 168 14.32 11.92 2.54
N VAL A 169 13.33 11.49 1.77
CA VAL A 169 12.72 12.27 0.68
C VAL A 169 11.36 12.80 1.16
N PHE A 170 11.20 14.12 1.17
CA PHE A 170 9.97 14.80 1.64
C PHE A 170 9.47 15.81 0.61
N GLY A 171 8.24 16.32 0.80
CA GLY A 171 7.61 17.20 -0.20
C GLY A 171 7.19 16.45 -1.47
N LEU A 172 6.93 15.14 -1.34
CA LEU A 172 6.53 14.28 -2.45
C LEU A 172 5.13 14.62 -2.97
N MET A 173 4.96 14.41 -4.27
CA MET A 173 3.83 14.88 -5.06
C MET A 173 3.38 13.84 -6.10
N GLY A 174 3.57 12.56 -5.79
CA GLY A 174 3.47 11.51 -6.80
C GLY A 174 4.69 11.45 -7.72
N HIS A 175 5.88 11.77 -7.21
CA HIS A 175 7.13 11.57 -7.96
C HIS A 175 7.31 10.07 -8.28
N ARG A 176 7.55 9.77 -9.55
CA ARG A 176 7.57 8.41 -10.10
C ARG A 176 8.96 7.81 -10.07
N PHE A 177 9.04 6.48 -10.15
CA PHE A 177 10.30 5.73 -10.28
C PHE A 177 11.28 5.85 -9.11
N LEU A 178 10.81 6.24 -7.92
CA LEU A 178 11.66 6.29 -6.72
C LEU A 178 12.25 4.91 -6.44
N GLY A 179 13.58 4.83 -6.30
CA GLY A 179 14.30 3.57 -6.08
C GLY A 179 14.59 2.73 -7.32
N CYS A 180 14.19 3.19 -8.51
CA CYS A 180 14.61 2.57 -9.77
C CYS A 180 16.07 2.93 -10.11
N GLY A 181 16.74 2.07 -10.88
CA GLY A 181 18.07 2.39 -11.44
C GLY A 181 19.25 2.32 -10.45
N LEU A 182 19.04 1.82 -9.23
CA LEU A 182 20.09 1.71 -8.20
C LEU A 182 21.06 0.54 -8.42
N GLY A 183 20.87 -0.24 -9.48
CA GLY A 183 21.72 -1.38 -9.83
C GLY A 183 21.47 -2.65 -8.99
N PRO A 184 22.16 -3.76 -9.33
CA PRO A 184 22.01 -5.05 -8.66
C PRO A 184 22.59 -5.03 -7.23
N GLY A 185 21.98 -5.81 -6.33
CA GLY A 185 22.44 -5.94 -4.94
C GLY A 185 22.49 -4.62 -4.17
N SER A 186 21.59 -3.69 -4.50
CA SER A 186 21.51 -2.37 -3.87
C SER A 186 21.41 -2.47 -2.36
N ARG A 187 22.01 -1.49 -1.67
CA ARG A 187 21.91 -1.33 -0.21
C ARG A 187 21.20 -0.03 0.18
N ALA A 188 20.55 0.61 -0.79
CA ALA A 188 19.87 1.88 -0.55
C ALA A 188 18.73 1.71 0.46
N ARG A 189 18.57 2.70 1.34
CA ARG A 189 17.40 2.86 2.20
C ARG A 189 16.75 4.20 1.86
N ILE A 190 15.51 4.16 1.40
CA ILE A 190 14.77 5.35 0.97
C ILE A 190 13.51 5.46 1.82
N ASP A 191 13.40 6.55 2.56
CA ASP A 191 12.23 6.91 3.34
C ASP A 191 11.49 8.04 2.63
N CYS A 192 10.25 7.77 2.24
CA CYS A 192 9.39 8.65 1.47
C CYS A 192 8.31 9.24 2.40
N HIS A 193 8.43 10.54 2.70
CA HIS A 193 7.50 11.29 3.54
C HIS A 193 6.47 12.02 2.67
N GLY A 194 5.46 11.27 2.23
CA GLY A 194 4.37 11.74 1.37
C GLY A 194 4.03 10.74 0.25
N PRO A 195 3.04 11.06 -0.60
CA PRO A 195 2.54 10.14 -1.61
C PRO A 195 3.58 9.85 -2.70
N ALA A 196 3.86 8.57 -2.90
CA ALA A 196 4.78 8.10 -3.94
C ALA A 196 4.06 7.81 -5.26
N GLY A 197 4.70 8.17 -6.37
CA GLY A 197 4.17 7.98 -7.72
C GLY A 197 4.31 6.56 -8.26
N ASP A 198 3.83 6.37 -9.49
CA ASP A 198 3.93 5.09 -10.19
C ASP A 198 5.37 4.55 -10.26
N TYR A 199 5.47 3.22 -10.34
CA TYR A 199 6.72 2.48 -10.53
C TYR A 199 7.73 2.62 -9.39
N LEU A 200 7.32 3.02 -8.18
CA LEU A 200 8.21 3.00 -7.01
C LEU A 200 8.83 1.60 -6.84
N GLY A 201 10.15 1.52 -6.72
CA GLY A 201 10.90 0.27 -6.55
C GLY A 201 10.84 -0.68 -7.75
N SER A 202 10.45 -0.20 -8.94
CA SER A 202 10.44 -1.05 -10.14
C SER A 202 11.86 -1.51 -10.50
N GLY A 203 12.02 -2.81 -10.69
CA GLY A 203 13.32 -3.44 -10.98
C GLY A 203 14.33 -3.39 -9.84
N LEU A 204 13.91 -3.01 -8.62
CA LEU A 204 14.79 -2.98 -7.47
C LEU A 204 15.33 -4.38 -7.17
N ASP A 205 16.64 -4.46 -6.91
CA ASP A 205 17.34 -5.68 -6.53
C ASP A 205 18.16 -5.39 -5.27
N GLY A 206 17.55 -5.58 -4.11
CA GLY A 206 18.10 -5.27 -2.80
C GLY A 206 17.48 -3.99 -2.21
N GLY A 207 18.11 -3.44 -1.18
CA GLY A 207 17.67 -2.19 -0.55
C GLY A 207 16.32 -2.27 0.15
N SER A 208 15.87 -1.13 0.66
CA SER A 208 14.58 -0.97 1.32
C SER A 208 13.95 0.39 1.03
N ILE A 209 12.65 0.40 0.76
CA ILE A 209 11.88 1.63 0.60
C ILE A 209 10.71 1.64 1.60
N ARG A 210 10.59 2.72 2.39
CA ARG A 210 9.44 2.97 3.25
C ARG A 210 8.65 4.16 2.72
N VAL A 211 7.33 4.04 2.63
CA VAL A 211 6.43 5.12 2.21
C VAL A 211 5.45 5.40 3.33
N PHE A 212 5.52 6.62 3.90
CA PHE A 212 4.65 7.07 4.98
C PHE A 212 3.38 7.76 4.45
N ASP A 213 2.79 7.19 3.40
CA ASP A 213 1.55 7.61 2.72
C ASP A 213 1.17 6.48 1.73
N ASN A 214 0.26 6.76 0.80
CA ASN A 214 -0.08 5.88 -0.31
C ASN A 214 1.02 5.85 -1.38
N ALA A 215 1.07 4.74 -2.13
CA ALA A 215 1.87 4.60 -3.34
C ALA A 215 0.96 4.23 -4.52
N GLN A 216 1.25 4.76 -5.71
CA GLN A 216 0.38 4.60 -6.89
C GLN A 216 0.58 3.25 -7.61
N ASP A 217 0.49 3.22 -8.94
CA ASP A 217 0.45 1.99 -9.71
C ASP A 217 1.83 1.37 -9.88
N GLN A 218 1.86 0.05 -10.10
CA GLN A 218 3.07 -0.69 -10.49
C GLN A 218 4.22 -0.60 -9.46
N VAL A 219 3.87 -0.35 -8.19
CA VAL A 219 4.84 -0.41 -7.09
C VAL A 219 5.48 -1.79 -7.05
N GLY A 220 6.82 -1.84 -7.06
CA GLY A 220 7.60 -3.06 -7.07
C GLY A 220 7.43 -3.92 -8.32
N GLN A 221 7.05 -3.33 -9.46
CA GLN A 221 7.06 -4.06 -10.73
C GLN A 221 8.44 -4.71 -10.95
N ILE A 222 8.47 -5.97 -11.36
CA ILE A 222 9.67 -6.77 -11.57
C ILE A 222 10.69 -6.70 -10.40
N LEU A 223 10.23 -6.45 -9.17
CA LEU A 223 11.05 -6.46 -7.96
C LEU A 223 11.79 -7.79 -7.84
N LYS A 224 13.12 -7.75 -7.81
CA LYS A 224 13.95 -8.96 -7.76
C LYS A 224 14.19 -9.41 -6.33
N SER A 225 14.59 -8.48 -5.47
CA SER A 225 14.86 -8.69 -4.05
C SER A 225 14.81 -7.34 -3.32
N GLY A 226 14.84 -7.34 -1.99
CA GLY A 226 14.74 -6.14 -1.17
C GLY A 226 13.41 -6.02 -0.44
N ARG A 227 13.13 -4.84 0.11
CA ARG A 227 12.00 -4.64 1.01
C ARG A 227 11.19 -3.39 0.71
N LEU A 228 9.86 -3.51 0.67
CA LEU A 228 8.93 -2.38 0.54
C LEU A 228 8.01 -2.34 1.77
N VAL A 229 7.85 -1.18 2.39
CA VAL A 229 6.93 -0.96 3.51
C VAL A 229 6.07 0.27 3.21
N ILE A 230 4.76 0.08 3.11
CA ILE A 230 3.80 1.12 2.72
C ILE A 230 2.81 1.32 3.88
N TYR A 231 2.83 2.51 4.48
CA TYR A 231 1.90 2.86 5.58
C TYR A 231 0.51 3.29 5.09
N GLY A 232 0.31 3.38 3.77
CA GLY A 232 -0.99 3.62 3.15
C GLY A 232 -1.42 2.49 2.21
N ASP A 233 -2.19 2.86 1.20
CA ASP A 233 -2.64 1.98 0.12
C ASP A 233 -1.60 1.85 -1.02
N VAL A 234 -1.66 0.77 -1.78
CA VAL A 234 -0.93 0.58 -3.04
C VAL A 234 -1.88 0.46 -4.23
N GLY A 235 -1.40 0.93 -5.39
CA GLY A 235 -2.19 1.00 -6.60
C GLY A 235 -2.35 -0.28 -7.41
N GLN A 236 -2.80 -0.12 -8.66
CA GLN A 236 -3.04 -1.21 -9.60
C GLN A 236 -1.73 -1.94 -9.90
N THR A 237 -1.81 -3.24 -10.14
CA THR A 237 -0.67 -4.06 -10.59
C THR A 237 0.54 -3.99 -9.66
N PHE A 238 0.27 -3.87 -8.35
CA PHE A 238 1.29 -3.99 -7.31
C PHE A 238 2.08 -5.30 -7.47
N LEU A 239 3.40 -5.23 -7.49
CA LEU A 239 4.32 -6.36 -7.70
C LEU A 239 4.11 -7.10 -9.03
N TYR A 240 3.68 -6.39 -10.08
CA TYR A 240 3.58 -6.96 -11.42
C TYR A 240 4.90 -7.59 -11.88
N GLY A 241 4.90 -8.90 -12.15
CA GLY A 241 6.08 -9.61 -12.63
C GLY A 241 7.21 -9.76 -11.61
N ALA A 242 6.97 -9.46 -10.33
CA ALA A 242 7.98 -9.57 -9.26
C ALA A 242 8.60 -10.99 -9.22
N LYS A 243 9.88 -11.06 -8.85
CA LYS A 243 10.65 -12.30 -8.72
C LYS A 243 10.91 -12.69 -7.26
N GLY A 244 10.82 -11.72 -6.35
CA GLY A 244 11.15 -11.87 -4.94
C GLY A 244 10.87 -10.59 -4.16
N GLY A 245 11.45 -10.51 -2.96
CA GLY A 245 11.31 -9.37 -2.06
C GLY A 245 10.23 -9.57 -0.99
N GLU A 246 10.35 -8.76 0.06
CA GLU A 246 9.42 -8.72 1.19
C GLU A 246 8.64 -7.42 1.15
N CYS A 247 7.32 -7.49 1.16
CA CYS A 247 6.46 -6.31 1.02
C CYS A 247 5.38 -6.28 2.08
N PHE A 248 5.22 -5.14 2.74
CA PHE A 248 4.27 -4.92 3.81
C PHE A 248 3.41 -3.70 3.50
N VAL A 249 2.10 -3.87 3.47
CA VAL A 249 1.13 -2.82 3.17
C VAL A 249 0.16 -2.70 4.35
N LEU A 250 0.09 -1.52 4.95
CA LEU A 250 -0.84 -1.25 6.04
C LEU A 250 -2.28 -1.06 5.55
N GLY A 251 -2.45 -0.42 4.40
CA GLY A 251 -3.76 -0.22 3.79
C GLY A 251 -4.17 -1.37 2.87
N ASN A 252 -4.83 -0.99 1.79
CA ASN A 252 -5.35 -1.86 0.75
C ASN A 252 -4.42 -1.92 -0.46
N ALA A 253 -4.54 -2.96 -1.27
CA ALA A 253 -4.05 -2.99 -2.63
C ALA A 253 -5.21 -2.81 -3.62
N ALA A 254 -4.96 -2.20 -4.78
CA ALA A 254 -5.98 -2.13 -5.82
C ALA A 254 -6.10 -3.45 -6.61
N GLY A 255 -6.49 -3.39 -7.88
CA GLY A 255 -6.63 -4.57 -8.73
C GLY A 255 -5.31 -5.16 -9.19
N ARG A 256 -5.35 -6.48 -9.47
CA ARG A 256 -4.25 -7.30 -9.99
C ARG A 256 -2.94 -7.28 -9.16
N PRO A 257 -2.95 -7.31 -7.81
CA PRO A 257 -1.70 -7.49 -7.09
C PRO A 257 -1.07 -8.84 -7.45
N LEU A 258 0.26 -8.88 -7.57
CA LEU A 258 1.06 -10.07 -7.91
C LEU A 258 0.78 -10.68 -9.29
N ILE A 259 0.15 -9.93 -10.20
CA ILE A 259 -0.04 -10.42 -11.57
C ILE A 259 1.30 -10.82 -12.21
N ASN A 260 1.37 -11.99 -12.83
CA ASN A 260 2.58 -12.55 -13.45
C ASN A 260 3.81 -12.67 -12.51
N ALA A 261 3.64 -12.54 -11.20
CA ALA A 261 4.76 -12.70 -10.26
C ALA A 261 5.22 -14.16 -10.20
N VAL A 262 6.52 -14.36 -10.00
CA VAL A 262 7.19 -15.67 -10.01
C VAL A 262 8.22 -15.74 -8.89
N GLY A 263 8.78 -16.93 -8.64
CA GLY A 263 9.85 -17.08 -7.67
C GLY A 263 9.36 -16.95 -6.23
N ARG A 264 9.90 -16.00 -5.47
CA ARG A 264 9.79 -15.95 -4.00
C ARG A 264 9.25 -14.65 -3.38
N PRO A 265 8.28 -13.92 -3.97
CA PRO A 265 7.71 -12.74 -3.32
C PRO A 265 6.99 -13.13 -2.03
N ARG A 266 7.16 -12.32 -0.97
CA ARG A 266 6.55 -12.50 0.35
C ARG A 266 5.78 -11.24 0.70
N VAL A 267 4.46 -11.30 0.75
CA VAL A 267 3.62 -10.09 0.84
C VAL A 267 2.67 -10.16 2.01
N VAL A 268 2.53 -9.07 2.77
CA VAL A 268 1.49 -8.86 3.77
C VAL A 268 0.67 -7.62 3.39
N ILE A 269 -0.65 -7.78 3.29
CA ILE A 269 -1.62 -6.70 3.08
C ILE A 269 -2.58 -6.71 4.27
N ASN A 270 -2.59 -5.64 5.07
CA ASN A 270 -3.43 -5.61 6.27
C ASN A 270 -4.89 -5.33 5.97
N GLY A 271 -5.17 -4.40 5.04
CA GLY A 271 -6.50 -4.18 4.52
C GLY A 271 -6.93 -5.33 3.60
N THR A 272 -7.41 -4.98 2.42
CA THR A 272 -7.85 -5.95 1.41
C THR A 272 -7.25 -5.65 0.04
N CYS A 273 -7.71 -6.37 -0.97
CA CYS A 273 -7.43 -6.08 -2.36
C CYS A 273 -8.67 -6.23 -3.26
N LEU A 274 -8.60 -5.65 -4.45
CA LEU A 274 -9.66 -5.77 -5.47
C LEU A 274 -9.39 -7.01 -6.34
N ASP A 275 -10.08 -7.10 -7.48
CA ASP A 275 -10.06 -8.29 -8.34
C ASP A 275 -8.64 -8.73 -8.78
N TYR A 276 -8.54 -10.03 -9.08
CA TYR A 276 -7.38 -10.66 -9.72
C TYR A 276 -6.08 -10.69 -8.88
N LEU A 277 -6.19 -10.77 -7.55
CA LEU A 277 -5.02 -11.10 -6.73
C LEU A 277 -4.43 -12.46 -7.17
N ALA A 278 -3.12 -12.47 -7.42
CA ALA A 278 -2.34 -13.61 -7.86
C ALA A 278 -2.77 -14.19 -9.23
N GLU A 279 -3.25 -13.35 -10.15
CA GLU A 279 -3.44 -13.74 -11.54
C GLU A 279 -2.11 -14.13 -12.21
N SER A 280 -2.07 -15.29 -12.87
CA SER A 280 -0.88 -15.86 -13.50
C SER A 280 0.30 -15.95 -12.54
N PHE A 281 0.03 -16.24 -11.25
CA PHE A 281 1.06 -16.39 -10.25
C PHE A 281 1.78 -17.73 -10.44
N MET A 282 3.08 -17.67 -10.69
CA MET A 282 3.93 -18.84 -11.00
C MET A 282 5.05 -18.94 -9.96
N ALA A 283 4.68 -18.83 -8.69
CA ALA A 283 5.64 -18.69 -7.60
C ALA A 283 5.99 -20.02 -6.91
N GLY A 284 5.71 -21.18 -7.51
CA GLY A 284 6.07 -22.49 -6.95
C GLY A 284 5.43 -22.79 -5.59
N ASP A 285 5.95 -23.78 -4.86
CA ASP A 285 5.40 -24.17 -3.55
C ASP A 285 5.97 -23.27 -2.43
N PRO A 286 5.13 -22.54 -1.65
CA PRO A 286 5.57 -21.71 -0.54
C PRO A 286 6.49 -22.43 0.47
N LEU A 287 6.19 -23.70 0.79
CA LEU A 287 6.95 -24.51 1.75
C LEU A 287 8.30 -24.97 1.18
N ARG A 288 8.51 -24.82 -0.13
CA ARG A 288 9.76 -25.13 -0.83
C ARG A 288 10.43 -23.87 -1.37
N GLY A 289 10.18 -22.72 -0.74
CA GLY A 289 10.81 -21.46 -1.08
C GLY A 289 10.07 -20.61 -2.11
N GLY A 290 8.89 -21.06 -2.55
CA GLY A 290 7.99 -20.32 -3.44
C GLY A 290 7.32 -19.11 -2.78
N GLY A 291 6.68 -18.26 -3.58
CA GLY A 291 6.06 -17.01 -3.13
C GLY A 291 4.65 -17.16 -2.56
N PHE A 292 4.24 -16.20 -1.74
CA PHE A 292 2.89 -16.13 -1.19
C PHE A 292 2.44 -14.70 -0.88
N ALA A 293 1.14 -14.54 -0.65
CA ALA A 293 0.54 -13.36 -0.04
C ALA A 293 -0.20 -13.70 1.26
N ILE A 294 -0.21 -12.78 2.21
CA ILE A 294 -1.04 -12.80 3.42
C ILE A 294 -1.96 -11.59 3.34
N VAL A 295 -3.26 -11.79 3.52
CA VAL A 295 -4.27 -10.71 3.50
C VAL A 295 -5.09 -10.79 4.78
N ASN A 296 -5.05 -9.72 5.60
CA ASN A 296 -5.64 -9.76 6.94
C ASN A 296 -7.09 -9.23 7.00
N GLY A 297 -7.52 -8.40 6.06
CA GLY A 297 -8.88 -7.88 6.03
C GLY A 297 -9.23 -7.03 7.26
N VAL A 298 -8.29 -6.21 7.74
CA VAL A 298 -8.46 -5.33 8.92
C VAL A 298 -8.07 -3.90 8.60
N ARG A 299 -8.61 -2.95 9.36
CA ARG A 299 -8.19 -1.54 9.34
C ARG A 299 -8.15 -0.98 10.76
N TYR A 300 -7.45 0.13 10.94
CA TYR A 300 -7.59 0.87 12.19
C TYR A 300 -8.95 1.58 12.24
N ALA A 301 -9.60 1.47 13.38
CA ALA A 301 -10.69 2.31 13.83
C ALA A 301 -10.14 3.43 14.72
N GLY A 302 -11.02 4.34 15.17
CA GLY A 302 -10.65 5.35 16.15
C GLY A 302 -9.99 4.72 17.40
N GLU A 303 -9.11 5.48 18.06
CA GLU A 303 -8.40 5.07 19.28
C GLU A 303 -7.39 3.91 19.10
N GLY A 304 -6.96 3.62 17.86
CA GLY A 304 -5.94 2.60 17.59
C GLY A 304 -6.44 1.15 17.70
N ARG A 305 -7.76 0.95 17.82
CA ARG A 305 -8.39 -0.38 17.80
C ARG A 305 -8.42 -0.92 16.37
N LEU A 306 -8.14 -2.21 16.19
CA LEU A 306 -8.34 -2.88 14.89
C LEU A 306 -9.81 -3.26 14.70
N GLU A 307 -10.32 -3.01 13.50
CA GLU A 307 -11.64 -3.43 13.05
C GLU A 307 -11.51 -4.38 11.87
N GLU A 308 -12.34 -5.40 11.88
CA GLU A 308 -12.48 -6.32 10.75
C GLU A 308 -13.27 -5.66 9.63
N LEU A 309 -12.85 -5.89 8.40
CA LEU A 309 -13.64 -5.55 7.24
C LEU A 309 -14.84 -6.50 7.15
N GLU A 310 -16.02 -5.95 6.84
CA GLU A 310 -17.24 -6.72 6.65
C GLU A 310 -17.04 -7.82 5.60
N THR A 311 -16.40 -7.44 4.49
CA THR A 311 -15.97 -8.33 3.42
C THR A 311 -14.43 -8.38 3.39
N PRO A 312 -13.78 -9.47 3.85
CA PRO A 312 -12.32 -9.56 3.93
C PRO A 312 -11.65 -9.54 2.54
N TYR A 313 -12.38 -9.95 1.50
CA TYR A 313 -12.00 -9.80 0.10
C TYR A 313 -13.23 -9.44 -0.73
N PRO A 314 -13.37 -8.17 -1.18
CA PRO A 314 -14.52 -7.73 -1.97
C PRO A 314 -14.37 -7.97 -3.48
N GLY A 315 -13.20 -8.45 -3.92
CA GLY A 315 -12.94 -8.77 -5.32
C GLY A 315 -13.39 -10.19 -5.71
N GLY A 316 -13.10 -10.54 -6.96
CA GLY A 316 -13.22 -11.89 -7.50
C GLY A 316 -11.96 -12.32 -8.27
N ASN A 317 -12.04 -13.48 -8.93
CA ASN A 317 -10.99 -14.03 -9.79
C ASN A 317 -9.64 -14.31 -9.12
N LEU A 318 -9.65 -14.74 -7.86
CA LEU A 318 -8.42 -15.19 -7.19
C LEU A 318 -7.76 -16.33 -7.97
N PHE A 319 -6.44 -16.22 -8.18
CA PHE A 319 -5.63 -17.24 -8.85
C PHE A 319 -5.96 -17.52 -10.34
N SER A 320 -6.58 -16.57 -11.05
CA SER A 320 -6.80 -16.69 -12.51
C SER A 320 -5.51 -17.09 -13.21
N LEU A 321 -5.48 -18.24 -13.88
CA LEU A 321 -4.32 -18.76 -14.63
C LEU A 321 -3.04 -19.03 -13.80
N ALA A 322 -3.14 -19.11 -12.47
CA ALA A 322 -1.99 -19.38 -11.63
C ALA A 322 -1.55 -20.85 -11.68
N SER A 323 -0.24 -21.07 -11.56
CA SER A 323 0.37 -22.40 -11.53
C SER A 323 1.19 -22.67 -10.26
N GLY A 324 1.41 -21.65 -9.42
CA GLY A 324 2.10 -21.77 -8.14
C GLY A 324 1.79 -20.65 -7.16
N GLY A 325 2.28 -20.82 -5.94
CA GLY A 325 2.13 -19.91 -4.81
C GLY A 325 0.97 -20.30 -3.89
N ALA A 326 0.79 -19.52 -2.82
CA ALA A 326 -0.39 -19.57 -1.96
C ALA A 326 -0.84 -18.17 -1.56
N ILE A 327 -2.11 -18.06 -1.17
CA ILE A 327 -2.62 -16.90 -0.44
C ILE A 327 -3.11 -17.39 0.92
N TYR A 328 -2.73 -16.71 1.98
CA TYR A 328 -3.20 -16.93 3.34
C TYR A 328 -4.12 -15.78 3.71
N PHE A 329 -5.42 -16.05 3.76
CA PHE A 329 -6.42 -15.05 4.12
C PHE A 329 -6.81 -15.22 5.58
N ARG A 330 -6.84 -14.12 6.33
CA ARG A 330 -7.55 -14.10 7.61
C ARG A 330 -9.04 -14.10 7.33
N ASP A 331 -9.72 -15.18 7.66
CA ASP A 331 -11.15 -15.37 7.41
C ASP A 331 -11.81 -16.20 8.53
N PRO A 332 -11.88 -15.67 9.76
CA PRO A 332 -12.42 -16.39 10.91
C PRO A 332 -13.93 -16.66 10.79
N ALA A 333 -14.63 -15.88 9.96
CA ALA A 333 -16.06 -16.02 9.69
C ALA A 333 -16.36 -16.89 8.46
N ARG A 334 -15.34 -17.43 7.77
CA ARG A 334 -15.47 -18.26 6.55
C ARG A 334 -16.31 -17.58 5.47
N ARG A 335 -16.06 -16.29 5.23
CA ARG A 335 -16.76 -15.47 4.23
C ARG A 335 -16.21 -15.65 2.82
N ILE A 336 -14.97 -16.11 2.66
CA ILE A 336 -14.39 -16.31 1.34
C ILE A 336 -15.00 -17.54 0.70
N GLY A 337 -15.69 -17.34 -0.42
CA GLY A 337 -16.39 -18.38 -1.17
C GLY A 337 -15.62 -18.86 -2.41
N GLU A 338 -16.01 -20.03 -2.92
CA GLU A 338 -15.45 -20.58 -4.17
C GLU A 338 -15.81 -19.73 -5.40
N ASP A 339 -16.90 -18.97 -5.35
CA ASP A 339 -17.35 -18.04 -6.39
C ASP A 339 -16.39 -16.85 -6.58
N GLN A 340 -15.53 -16.58 -5.59
CA GLN A 340 -14.49 -15.56 -5.68
C GLN A 340 -13.19 -16.09 -6.30
N LEU A 341 -13.08 -17.40 -6.52
CA LEU A 341 -11.93 -18.07 -7.10
C LEU A 341 -12.09 -18.24 -8.62
N ASN A 342 -10.98 -18.12 -9.35
CA ASN A 342 -10.92 -18.47 -10.75
C ASN A 342 -9.61 -19.22 -10.98
N GLY A 343 -9.57 -20.53 -10.76
CA GLY A 343 -8.31 -21.31 -10.85
C GLY A 343 -7.57 -21.53 -9.53
N GLY A 344 -8.15 -21.10 -8.41
CA GLY A 344 -7.73 -21.50 -7.05
C GLY A 344 -8.67 -22.53 -6.42
N ARG A 345 -8.28 -23.07 -5.26
CA ARG A 345 -9.12 -23.85 -4.35
C ARG A 345 -8.82 -23.48 -2.90
N LEU A 346 -9.84 -23.58 -2.04
CA LEU A 346 -9.68 -23.44 -0.60
C LEU A 346 -8.97 -24.68 -0.01
N ALA A 347 -8.18 -24.45 1.03
CA ALA A 347 -7.44 -25.47 1.78
C ALA A 347 -7.32 -25.04 3.25
N GLY A 348 -7.24 -26.00 4.15
CA GLY A 348 -6.93 -25.72 5.55
C GLY A 348 -5.51 -25.16 5.72
N LEU A 349 -5.29 -24.37 6.77
CA LEU A 349 -3.96 -23.95 7.17
C LEU A 349 -3.29 -25.09 7.96
N GLU A 350 -2.19 -25.62 7.46
CA GLU A 350 -1.40 -26.65 8.13
C GLU A 350 -0.38 -26.04 9.10
N PRO A 351 0.15 -26.80 10.08
CA PRO A 351 1.18 -26.28 10.99
C PRO A 351 2.42 -25.72 10.28
N ALA A 352 2.89 -26.38 9.21
CA ALA A 352 4.03 -25.91 8.42
C ALA A 352 3.73 -24.60 7.68
N ASP A 353 2.48 -24.38 7.26
CA ASP A 353 2.05 -23.09 6.70
C ASP A 353 2.13 -21.99 7.76
N TRP A 354 1.69 -22.30 8.99
CA TRP A 354 1.75 -21.34 10.08
C TRP A 354 3.17 -20.95 10.46
N ASP A 355 4.06 -21.93 10.60
CA ASP A 355 5.47 -21.69 10.88
C ASP A 355 6.14 -20.84 9.77
N LEU A 356 5.68 -20.99 8.53
CA LEU A 356 6.14 -20.17 7.41
C LEU A 356 5.66 -18.71 7.51
N ILE A 357 4.37 -18.47 7.82
CA ILE A 357 3.79 -17.12 7.75
C ILE A 357 3.92 -16.30 9.05
N ARG A 358 4.05 -16.97 10.21
CA ARG A 358 4.12 -16.31 11.52
C ARG A 358 5.20 -15.21 11.59
N PRO A 359 6.45 -15.43 11.13
CA PRO A 359 7.48 -14.39 11.20
C PRO A 359 7.14 -13.12 10.42
N TYR A 360 6.38 -13.24 9.33
CA TYR A 360 5.94 -12.08 8.54
C TYR A 360 4.82 -11.32 9.26
N LEU A 361 3.96 -12.01 10.00
CA LEU A 361 2.94 -11.36 10.83
C LEU A 361 3.55 -10.67 12.06
N GLU A 362 4.58 -11.27 12.67
CA GLU A 362 5.35 -10.64 13.76
C GLU A 362 6.09 -9.39 13.27
N GLU A 363 6.69 -9.45 12.09
CA GLU A 363 7.33 -8.28 11.49
C GLU A 363 6.31 -7.20 11.09
N ASN A 364 5.13 -7.61 10.65
CA ASN A 364 4.01 -6.71 10.38
C ASN A 364 3.53 -5.99 11.66
N GLU A 365 3.47 -6.69 12.79
CA GLU A 365 3.24 -6.10 14.10
C GLU A 365 4.33 -5.08 14.46
N ARG A 366 5.61 -5.41 14.25
CA ARG A 366 6.72 -4.48 14.50
C ARG A 366 6.65 -3.20 13.66
N LEU A 367 6.23 -3.32 12.40
CA LEU A 367 6.16 -2.19 11.47
C LEU A 367 4.97 -1.27 11.73
N PHE A 368 3.80 -1.85 11.98
CA PHE A 368 2.53 -1.12 11.95
C PHE A 368 1.77 -1.13 13.27
N GLY A 369 2.15 -1.97 14.23
CA GLY A 369 1.40 -2.17 15.47
C GLY A 369 0.16 -3.05 15.30
N VAL A 370 0.03 -3.79 14.19
CA VAL A 370 -1.07 -4.73 13.96
C VAL A 370 -0.76 -6.02 14.73
N ALA A 371 -1.18 -6.07 16.00
CA ALA A 371 -0.79 -7.16 16.90
C ALA A 371 -1.22 -8.54 16.39
N LEU A 372 -0.30 -9.51 16.44
CA LEU A 372 -0.56 -10.90 16.05
C LEU A 372 -1.72 -11.50 16.86
N ALA A 373 -1.79 -11.17 18.16
CA ALA A 373 -2.88 -11.60 19.04
C ALA A 373 -4.25 -11.10 18.56
N SER A 374 -4.32 -9.87 18.02
CA SER A 374 -5.54 -9.32 17.44
C SER A 374 -5.93 -10.03 16.15
N LEU A 375 -4.95 -10.39 15.31
CA LEU A 375 -5.19 -11.18 14.09
C LEU A 375 -5.67 -12.61 14.42
N LEU A 376 -5.24 -13.16 15.55
CA LEU A 376 -5.67 -14.45 16.08
C LEU A 376 -6.87 -14.35 17.03
N SER A 377 -7.66 -13.28 16.97
CA SER A 377 -8.88 -13.14 17.75
C SER A 377 -10.09 -12.85 16.86
N PHE A 378 -11.27 -13.31 17.26
CA PHE A 378 -12.55 -13.05 16.58
C PHE A 378 -13.67 -12.96 17.61
N ASN A 379 -14.52 -11.93 17.54
CA ASN A 379 -15.59 -11.67 18.51
C ASN A 379 -15.12 -11.71 19.98
N GLY A 380 -13.95 -11.13 20.25
CA GLY A 380 -13.35 -11.05 21.59
C GLY A 380 -12.78 -12.37 22.12
N ARG A 381 -12.68 -13.42 21.29
CA ARG A 381 -12.12 -14.71 21.69
C ARG A 381 -10.86 -15.04 20.89
N PRO A 382 -9.82 -15.58 21.53
CA PRO A 382 -8.64 -16.08 20.82
C PRO A 382 -9.02 -17.31 19.99
N LEU A 383 -8.38 -17.44 18.83
CA LEU A 383 -8.54 -18.53 17.87
C LEU A 383 -7.19 -19.21 17.63
N PRO A 384 -7.18 -20.54 17.41
CA PRO A 384 -6.00 -21.18 16.84
C PRO A 384 -5.78 -20.67 15.39
N PRO A 385 -4.53 -20.65 14.89
CA PRO A 385 -4.22 -20.15 13.55
C PRO A 385 -5.08 -20.76 12.43
N ALA A 386 -5.35 -22.06 12.48
CA ALA A 386 -6.17 -22.76 11.48
C ALA A 386 -7.66 -22.36 11.49
N ALA A 387 -8.14 -21.76 12.58
CA ALA A 387 -9.48 -21.17 12.65
C ALA A 387 -9.49 -19.71 12.18
N ALA A 388 -8.39 -18.97 12.41
CA ALA A 388 -8.28 -17.57 12.00
C ALA A 388 -7.97 -17.40 10.51
N TYR A 389 -7.18 -18.32 9.92
CA TYR A 389 -6.74 -18.23 8.53
C TYR A 389 -7.25 -19.39 7.67
N ILE A 390 -7.42 -19.11 6.38
CA ILE A 390 -7.66 -20.08 5.31
C ILE A 390 -6.53 -19.96 4.28
N LYS A 391 -6.13 -21.09 3.71
CA LYS A 391 -5.15 -21.15 2.64
C LYS A 391 -5.87 -21.30 1.31
N ILE A 392 -5.41 -20.58 0.29
CA ILE A 392 -5.86 -20.70 -1.08
C ILE A 392 -4.64 -21.10 -1.91
N VAL A 393 -4.79 -22.10 -2.77
CA VAL A 393 -3.73 -22.60 -3.67
C VAL A 393 -4.27 -22.76 -5.08
N PRO A 394 -3.42 -22.70 -6.12
CA PRO A 394 -3.85 -22.95 -7.49
C PRO A 394 -4.39 -24.38 -7.66
N THR A 395 -5.42 -24.51 -8.48
CA THR A 395 -5.94 -25.79 -8.93
C THR A 395 -4.98 -26.37 -9.97
N LYS A 396 -4.64 -27.66 -9.84
CA LYS A 396 -3.81 -28.34 -10.84
C LYS A 396 -4.55 -28.36 -12.18
N LEU A 397 -4.01 -27.69 -13.19
CA LEU A 397 -4.54 -27.75 -14.55
C LEU A 397 -4.34 -29.17 -15.11
N LYS A 398 -5.44 -29.85 -15.47
CA LYS A 398 -5.42 -31.20 -16.08
C LYS A 398 -4.55 -31.30 -17.35
N ALA A 399 -4.30 -30.18 -18.04
CA ALA A 399 -3.48 -30.16 -19.26
C ALA A 399 -1.96 -30.38 -19.02
N LEU A 400 -1.47 -30.31 -17.78
CA LEU A 400 -0.06 -30.54 -17.44
C LEU A 400 0.22 -31.98 -16.96
N THR A 401 -0.78 -32.87 -16.96
CA THR A 401 -0.64 -34.28 -16.53
C THR A 401 -0.45 -35.26 -17.69
N VAL A 402 -0.35 -34.78 -18.93
CA VAL A 402 -0.10 -35.62 -20.12
C VAL A 402 1.33 -35.39 -20.61
N ALA A 403 2.30 -35.76 -19.79
CA ALA A 403 3.68 -36.02 -20.22
C ALA A 403 4.35 -36.87 -19.16
N HIS A 404 4.87 -38.03 -19.58
CA HIS A 404 5.44 -39.12 -18.78
C HIS A 404 4.44 -40.20 -18.35
N ASP A 405 4.01 -41.00 -19.34
CA ASP A 405 4.05 -42.46 -19.20
C ASP A 405 5.11 -43.01 -20.18
#